data_AF-A0A0C4EZU8-F1
#
_entry.id   AF-A0A0C4EZU8-F1
#
_cell.length_a   1.000
_cell.length_b   1.000
_cell.length_c   1.000
_cell.angle_alpha   90.00
_cell.angle_beta   90.00
_cell.angle_gamma   90.00
#
_symmetry.space_group_name_H-M   'P 1'
#
loop_
_entity.id
_entity.type
_entity.pdbx_description
1 polymer ?
#
loop_
_entity_poly.entity_id
_entity_poly.type
_entity_poly.pdbx_seq_one_letter_code
_entity_poly.pdbx_strand_id
1 'polypeptide(L)'
;MRFTFFILTATLLLLDYQAFARDYKLAAPIDPKSQLQNYTFVRELSWSNQDFDVTQDDNHAHIMSVKTHVKFISALFNMKLVFPDGKEIKVKVNKALIHCGFKQTYKMSNGVQFQIDPRFMNIDRWHIKKSANITHNYTWMRHIRGLSGVVKRDDGTKVAYFEGELMLGHASESSSDPLIKIFHWTFAPESKNFW
;
A
#
# COMPACT_ATOMS: atom_id res chain seq x y z
N MET A 1 21.27 -27.78 -12.30
CA MET A 1 20.59 -27.18 -11.12
C MET A 1 19.32 -26.45 -11.57
N ARG A 2 18.24 -27.19 -11.91
CA ARG A 2 16.95 -26.60 -12.33
C ARG A 2 15.76 -27.04 -11.46
N PHE A 3 16.01 -27.86 -10.44
CA PHE A 3 14.97 -28.47 -9.60
C PHE A 3 14.65 -27.69 -8.30
N THR A 4 15.47 -26.71 -7.90
CA THR A 4 15.26 -25.93 -6.66
C THR A 4 14.33 -24.72 -6.84
N PHE A 5 14.10 -24.24 -8.06
CA PHE A 5 13.20 -23.10 -8.30
C PHE A 5 11.72 -23.48 -8.35
N PHE A 6 11.37 -24.73 -8.67
CA PHE A 6 9.99 -25.19 -8.79
C PHE A 6 9.31 -25.48 -7.43
N ILE A 7 10.10 -25.82 -6.40
CA ILE A 7 9.56 -26.08 -5.05
C ILE A 7 9.21 -24.75 -4.35
N LEU A 8 9.98 -23.68 -4.58
CA LEU A 8 9.72 -22.38 -3.96
C LEU A 8 8.45 -21.72 -4.50
N THR A 9 8.17 -21.85 -5.80
CA THR A 9 6.93 -21.38 -6.43
C THR A 9 5.72 -22.21 -6.01
N ALA A 10 5.84 -23.53 -5.86
CA ALA A 10 4.75 -24.38 -5.38
C ALA A 10 4.39 -24.12 -3.90
N THR A 11 5.36 -23.80 -3.03
CA THR A 11 5.09 -23.40 -1.64
C THR A 11 4.53 -21.99 -1.50
N LEU A 12 4.83 -21.07 -2.43
CA LEU A 12 4.21 -19.74 -2.46
C LEU A 12 2.76 -19.82 -2.96
N LEU A 13 2.48 -20.68 -3.94
CA LEU A 13 1.12 -20.92 -4.47
C LEU A 13 0.19 -21.62 -3.46
N LEU A 14 0.72 -22.35 -2.47
CA LEU A 14 -0.08 -22.97 -1.39
C LEU A 14 -0.37 -22.03 -0.21
N LEU A 15 0.23 -20.83 -0.17
CA LEU A 15 -0.08 -19.79 0.82
C LEU A 15 -1.13 -18.80 0.32
N ASP A 16 -1.32 -18.71 -0.99
CA ASP A 16 -2.23 -17.79 -1.65
C ASP A 16 -3.59 -18.45 -1.91
N TYR A 17 -4.32 -18.89 -0.88
CA TYR A 17 -5.75 -19.20 -1.05
C TYR A 17 -6.52 -19.18 0.28
N GLN A 18 -6.42 -18.07 1.02
CA GLN A 18 -7.49 -17.68 1.93
C GLN A 18 -7.75 -16.19 1.76
N ALA A 19 -8.84 -15.85 1.07
CA ALA A 19 -9.45 -14.55 1.19
C ALA A 19 -9.74 -14.31 2.67
N PHE A 20 -8.96 -13.45 3.33
CA PHE A 20 -9.11 -13.19 4.75
C PHE A 20 -10.27 -12.22 4.93
N ALA A 21 -11.48 -12.76 4.88
CA ALA A 21 -12.70 -12.02 5.13
C ALA A 21 -12.74 -11.46 6.57
N ARG A 22 -12.46 -10.16 6.68
CA ARG A 22 -13.34 -9.11 7.23
C ARG A 22 -13.84 -9.14 8.67
N ASP A 23 -13.26 -9.90 9.61
CA ASP A 23 -13.64 -9.77 11.03
C ASP A 23 -12.87 -8.67 11.81
N TYR A 24 -12.49 -7.59 11.12
CA TYR A 24 -12.01 -6.38 11.77
C TYR A 24 -13.16 -5.38 11.87
N LYS A 25 -13.79 -5.30 13.04
CA LYS A 25 -14.71 -4.19 13.34
C LYS A 25 -13.90 -2.89 13.35
N LEU A 26 -13.93 -2.16 12.23
CA LEU A 26 -13.43 -0.79 12.17
C LEU A 26 -14.31 0.09 13.03
N ALA A 27 -13.75 1.22 13.48
CA ALA A 27 -14.55 2.28 14.04
C ALA A 27 -15.61 2.71 13.03
N ALA A 28 -16.79 3.06 13.56
CA ALA A 28 -17.76 3.77 12.75
C ALA A 28 -17.13 5.08 12.24
N PRO A 29 -17.46 5.52 11.01
CA PRO A 29 -17.08 6.84 10.54
C PRO A 29 -17.48 7.92 11.54
N ILE A 30 -16.65 8.97 11.68
CA ILE A 30 -16.91 10.05 12.63
C ILE A 30 -18.19 10.81 12.25
N ASP A 31 -18.44 10.96 10.95
CA ASP A 31 -19.73 11.42 10.44
C ASP A 31 -20.68 10.23 10.30
N PRO A 32 -21.79 10.18 11.06
CA PRO A 32 -22.75 9.07 11.00
C PRO A 32 -23.47 8.94 9.66
N LYS A 33 -23.39 9.95 8.77
CA LYS A 33 -23.90 9.88 7.40
C LYS A 33 -22.87 9.35 6.40
N SER A 34 -21.60 9.26 6.80
CA SER A 34 -20.53 8.76 5.94
C SER A 34 -20.47 7.24 6.00
N GLN A 35 -20.22 6.60 4.86
CA GLN A 35 -19.96 5.17 4.76
C GLN A 35 -18.46 4.89 4.79
N LEU A 36 -18.08 3.65 5.07
CA LEU A 36 -16.72 3.18 4.82
C LEU A 36 -16.39 3.36 3.34
N GLN A 37 -15.23 3.92 3.05
CA GLN A 37 -14.77 4.11 1.67
C GLN A 37 -13.77 3.01 1.33
N ASN A 38 -13.95 2.42 0.15
CA ASN A 38 -13.03 1.43 -0.38
C ASN A 38 -12.30 2.00 -1.58
N TYR A 39 -10.99 1.79 -1.61
CA TYR A 39 -10.13 2.17 -2.72
C TYR A 39 -9.34 0.97 -3.18
N THR A 40 -9.16 0.90 -4.49
CA THR A 40 -8.36 -0.13 -5.13
C THR A 40 -7.27 0.52 -5.96
N PHE A 41 -6.12 -0.13 -6.02
CA PHE A 41 -5.20 0.08 -7.12
C PHE A 41 -4.72 -1.26 -7.66
N VAL A 42 -4.55 -1.30 -8.97
CA VAL A 42 -4.03 -2.46 -9.70
C VAL A 42 -2.70 -2.05 -10.29
N ARG A 43 -1.68 -2.91 -10.13
CA ARG A 43 -0.39 -2.68 -10.78
C ARG A 43 0.20 -3.97 -11.31
N GLU A 44 0.84 -3.87 -12.46
CA GLU A 44 1.74 -4.91 -12.93
C GLU A 44 3.06 -4.84 -12.15
N LEU A 45 3.65 -6.00 -11.88
CA LEU A 45 5.00 -6.07 -11.33
C LEU A 45 6.02 -5.74 -12.43
N SER A 46 6.24 -4.44 -12.65
CA SER A 46 7.26 -3.95 -13.56
C SER A 46 8.40 -3.25 -12.83
N TRP A 47 9.63 -3.52 -13.27
CA TRP A 47 10.83 -2.84 -12.79
C TRP A 47 10.99 -1.45 -13.40
N SER A 48 10.48 -1.24 -14.61
CA SER A 48 10.61 -0.01 -15.40
C SER A 48 9.44 0.95 -15.23
N ASN A 49 8.23 0.43 -15.01
CA ASN A 49 7.04 1.22 -14.72
C ASN A 49 6.51 0.83 -13.33
N GLN A 50 6.58 1.77 -12.40
CA GLN A 50 6.15 1.56 -11.02
C GLN A 50 4.96 2.46 -10.66
N ASP A 51 4.44 3.20 -11.65
CA ASP A 51 3.28 4.07 -11.50
C ASP A 51 2.01 3.24 -11.35
N PHE A 52 1.03 3.78 -10.64
CA PHE A 52 -0.31 3.20 -10.52
C PHE A 52 -1.33 4.27 -10.17
N ASP A 53 -2.58 4.01 -10.49
CA ASP A 53 -3.71 4.87 -10.13
C ASP A 53 -4.52 4.25 -9.00
N VAL A 54 -5.00 5.10 -8.11
CA VAL A 54 -5.93 4.73 -7.03
C VAL A 54 -7.33 5.15 -7.47
N THR A 55 -8.25 4.20 -7.42
CA THR A 55 -9.66 4.40 -7.75
C THR A 55 -10.55 4.08 -6.56
N GLN A 56 -11.71 4.72 -6.48
CA GLN A 56 -12.74 4.38 -5.51
C GLN A 56 -13.58 3.20 -6.05
N ASP A 57 -13.88 2.21 -5.20
CA ASP A 57 -14.51 0.96 -5.67
C ASP A 57 -15.97 1.10 -6.09
N ASP A 58 -16.71 2.04 -5.50
CA ASP A 58 -18.15 2.19 -5.72
C ASP A 58 -18.49 2.76 -7.11
N ASN A 59 -17.70 3.71 -7.59
CA ASN A 59 -17.96 4.48 -8.80
C ASN A 59 -16.78 4.50 -9.77
N HIS A 60 -15.69 3.80 -9.45
CA HIS A 60 -14.44 3.78 -10.23
C HIS A 60 -13.82 5.18 -10.43
N ALA A 61 -14.17 6.15 -9.58
CA ALA A 61 -13.65 7.50 -9.68
C ALA A 61 -12.14 7.49 -9.42
N HIS A 62 -11.41 8.23 -10.26
CA HIS A 62 -10.00 8.44 -10.07
C HIS A 62 -9.75 9.34 -8.85
N ILE A 63 -9.01 8.83 -7.86
CA ILE A 63 -8.72 9.54 -6.61
C ILE A 63 -7.33 10.19 -6.66
N MET A 64 -6.34 9.47 -7.19
CA MET A 64 -4.97 9.99 -7.35
C MET A 64 -4.13 9.07 -8.22
N SER A 65 -3.16 9.64 -8.93
CA SER A 65 -2.06 8.89 -9.53
C SER A 65 -0.85 8.88 -8.59
N VAL A 66 -0.24 7.72 -8.43
CA VAL A 66 1.05 7.56 -7.78
C VAL A 66 2.12 7.42 -8.86
N LYS A 67 3.00 8.40 -8.93
CA LYS A 67 4.12 8.45 -9.87
C LYS A 67 5.42 8.15 -9.13
N THR A 68 6.12 7.10 -9.51
CA THR A 68 7.35 6.68 -8.84
C THR A 68 8.53 6.64 -9.81
N HIS A 69 9.66 7.16 -9.34
CA HIS A 69 10.89 7.19 -10.11
C HIS A 69 12.03 6.68 -9.24
N VAL A 70 12.55 5.50 -9.61
CA VAL A 70 13.70 4.89 -8.96
C VAL A 70 14.89 4.96 -9.90
N LYS A 71 15.92 5.72 -9.51
CA LYS A 71 17.21 5.69 -10.20
C LYS A 71 18.07 4.61 -9.56
N PHE A 72 18.10 3.42 -10.18
CA PHE A 72 18.82 2.24 -9.68
C PHE A 72 20.29 2.52 -9.36
N ILE A 73 21.00 3.26 -10.22
CA ILE A 73 22.43 3.53 -10.08
C ILE A 73 22.73 4.40 -8.84
N SER A 74 21.81 5.28 -8.45
CA SER A 74 21.98 6.18 -7.31
C SER A 74 21.13 5.84 -6.09
N ALA A 75 20.36 4.74 -6.16
CA ALA A 75 19.37 4.33 -5.16
C ALA A 75 18.41 5.46 -4.73
N LEU A 76 18.18 6.44 -5.61
CA LEU A 76 17.31 7.57 -5.33
C LEU A 76 15.86 7.20 -5.58
N PHE A 77 15.04 7.27 -4.54
CA PHE A 77 13.58 7.17 -4.61
C PHE A 77 12.98 8.57 -4.76
N ASN A 78 12.12 8.76 -5.73
CA ASN A 78 11.17 9.87 -5.72
C ASN A 78 9.78 9.33 -5.98
N MET A 79 8.81 9.83 -5.22
CA MET A 79 7.41 9.54 -5.45
C MET A 79 6.61 10.84 -5.45
N LYS A 80 5.59 10.90 -6.28
CA LYS A 80 4.61 11.98 -6.30
C LYS A 80 3.20 11.40 -6.27
N LEU A 81 2.33 12.06 -5.51
CA LEU A 81 0.90 11.85 -5.55
C LEU A 81 0.32 13.00 -6.38
N VAL A 82 -0.43 12.70 -7.42
CA VAL A 82 -1.06 13.68 -8.31
C VAL A 82 -2.57 13.50 -8.20
N PHE A 83 -3.27 14.56 -7.83
CA PHE A 83 -4.73 14.56 -7.63
C PHE A 83 -5.46 15.04 -8.90
N PRO A 84 -6.77 14.74 -9.04
CA PRO A 84 -7.57 15.15 -10.21
C PRO A 84 -7.59 16.67 -10.46
N ASP A 85 -7.42 17.48 -9.41
CA ASP A 85 -7.35 18.95 -9.47
C ASP A 85 -5.96 19.47 -9.88
N GLY A 86 -5.00 18.58 -10.14
CA GLY A 86 -3.61 18.91 -10.48
C GLY A 86 -2.70 19.19 -9.29
N LYS A 87 -3.21 19.12 -8.04
CA LYS A 87 -2.39 19.23 -6.83
C LYS A 87 -1.35 18.10 -6.80
N GLU A 88 -0.11 18.43 -6.47
CA GLU A 88 0.97 17.46 -6.29
C GLU A 88 1.46 17.40 -4.84
N ILE A 89 1.57 16.19 -4.28
CA ILE A 89 2.31 15.94 -3.04
C ILE A 89 3.58 15.15 -3.37
N LYS A 90 4.74 15.75 -3.10
CA LYS A 90 6.04 15.12 -3.32
C LYS A 90 6.44 14.34 -2.09
N VAL A 91 6.94 13.12 -2.28
CA VAL A 91 7.43 12.26 -1.21
C VAL A 91 8.90 11.93 -1.42
N LYS A 92 9.70 12.23 -0.40
CA LYS A 92 11.15 12.00 -0.39
C LYS A 92 11.53 11.02 0.71
N VAL A 93 12.53 10.19 0.45
CA VAL A 93 13.14 9.31 1.46
C VAL A 93 14.28 10.05 2.16
N ASN A 94 14.33 9.98 3.49
CA ASN A 94 15.30 10.70 4.32
C ASN A 94 16.72 10.06 4.28
N LYS A 95 16.95 9.01 3.49
CA LYS A 95 18.24 8.33 3.30
C LYS A 95 18.50 8.09 1.81
N ALA A 96 19.74 8.31 1.39
CA ALA A 96 20.16 8.24 -0.01
C ALA A 96 20.24 6.81 -0.60
N LEU A 97 20.11 5.76 0.22
CA LEU A 97 20.15 4.37 -0.22
C LEU A 97 18.88 3.65 0.25
N ILE A 98 17.97 3.39 -0.69
CA ILE A 98 16.87 2.43 -0.50
C ILE A 98 17.51 1.04 -0.46
N HIS A 99 17.38 0.33 0.65
CA HIS A 99 17.70 -1.10 0.72
C HIS A 99 16.49 -1.84 1.27
N CYS A 100 16.12 -2.93 0.60
CA CYS A 100 15.05 -3.82 1.05
C CYS A 100 15.39 -4.35 2.46
N GLY A 101 14.41 -4.37 3.37
CA GLY A 101 14.63 -4.85 4.74
C GLY A 101 15.16 -3.84 5.76
N PHE A 102 15.38 -2.58 5.34
CA PHE A 102 15.76 -1.51 6.25
C PHE A 102 14.61 -0.55 6.47
N LYS A 103 14.45 -0.14 7.73
CA LYS A 103 13.54 0.94 8.10
C LYS A 103 13.89 2.24 7.38
N GLN A 104 12.93 2.76 6.62
CA GLN A 104 13.04 4.01 5.89
C GLN A 104 12.02 5.02 6.41
N THR A 105 12.39 6.29 6.39
CA THR A 105 11.49 7.40 6.73
C THR A 105 11.22 8.22 5.47
N TYR A 106 9.95 8.37 5.16
CA TYR A 106 9.44 9.13 4.05
C TYR A 106 8.83 10.43 4.58
N LYS A 107 9.06 11.51 3.85
CA LYS A 107 8.54 12.84 4.16
C LYS A 107 7.76 13.35 2.96
N MET A 108 6.50 13.68 3.18
CA MET A 108 5.63 14.33 2.22
C MET A 108 5.83 15.85 2.27
N SER A 109 5.62 16.54 1.15
CA SER A 109 5.74 18.00 1.06
C SER A 109 4.72 18.75 1.92
N ASN A 110 3.61 18.10 2.30
CA ASN A 110 2.63 18.62 3.25
C ASN A 110 3.03 18.40 4.73
N GLY A 111 4.26 17.94 5.00
CA GLY A 111 4.78 17.75 6.37
C GLY A 111 4.43 16.42 7.03
N VAL A 112 3.59 15.58 6.41
CA VAL A 112 3.33 14.21 6.88
C VAL A 112 4.62 13.39 6.79
N GLN A 113 4.92 12.64 7.85
CA GLN A 113 6.05 11.72 7.87
C GLN A 113 5.56 10.30 8.15
N PHE A 114 6.05 9.34 7.39
CA PHE A 114 5.76 7.94 7.64
C PHE A 114 7.03 7.10 7.58
N GLN A 115 7.06 6.04 8.38
CA GLN A 115 8.16 5.10 8.46
C GLN A 115 7.68 3.75 7.97
N ILE A 116 8.41 3.16 7.03
CA ILE A 116 8.18 1.81 6.55
C ILE A 116 9.35 0.98 7.07
N ASP A 117 9.04 -0.04 7.87
CA ASP A 117 9.98 -0.99 8.45
C ASP A 117 9.69 -2.38 7.87
N PRO A 118 10.22 -2.69 6.68
CA PRO A 118 10.12 -4.01 6.08
C PRO A 118 11.05 -4.96 6.85
N ARG A 119 10.51 -6.07 7.37
CA ARG A 119 11.26 -6.97 8.24
C ARG A 119 11.42 -8.39 7.68
N PHE A 120 11.34 -8.54 6.36
CA PHE A 120 11.50 -9.81 5.63
C PHE A 120 10.56 -10.92 6.16
N MET A 121 11.12 -11.90 6.89
CA MET A 121 10.40 -13.01 7.51
C MET A 121 9.60 -12.58 8.76
N ASN A 122 9.88 -11.40 9.30
CA ASN A 122 9.10 -10.84 10.39
C ASN A 122 7.94 -9.97 9.87
N ILE A 123 7.07 -9.58 10.78
CA ILE A 123 5.93 -8.72 10.48
C ILE A 123 6.41 -7.31 10.10
N ASP A 124 6.16 -6.91 8.85
CA ASP A 124 6.38 -5.55 8.37
C ASP A 124 5.53 -4.57 9.17
N ARG A 125 6.08 -3.37 9.39
CA ARG A 125 5.42 -2.34 10.20
C ARG A 125 5.51 -0.99 9.54
N TRP A 126 4.38 -0.29 9.49
CA TRP A 126 4.36 1.11 9.09
C TRP A 126 3.94 1.98 10.26
N HIS A 127 4.48 3.19 10.30
CA HIS A 127 4.12 4.19 11.30
C HIS A 127 3.97 5.55 10.64
N ILE A 128 2.77 6.13 10.72
CA ILE A 128 2.48 7.47 10.23
C ILE A 128 2.47 8.39 11.45
N LYS A 129 3.30 9.43 11.42
CA LYS A 129 3.44 10.36 12.53
C LYS A 129 2.38 11.45 12.45
N LYS A 130 1.85 11.83 13.62
CA LYS A 130 1.05 13.03 13.81
C LYS A 130 1.76 14.26 13.22
N SER A 131 0.99 15.10 12.55
CA SER A 131 1.45 16.35 11.95
C SER A 131 0.30 17.37 11.91
N ALA A 132 0.48 18.53 11.27
CA ALA A 132 -0.61 19.49 11.09
C ALA A 132 -1.76 18.92 10.24
N ASN A 133 -1.46 17.99 9.31
CA ASN A 133 -2.43 17.41 8.38
C ASN A 133 -2.95 16.02 8.84
N ILE A 134 -2.40 15.47 9.92
CA ILE A 134 -2.76 14.17 10.47
C ILE A 134 -2.82 14.29 11.99
N THR A 135 -4.01 14.15 12.57
CA THR A 135 -4.28 14.48 13.98
C THR A 135 -3.79 13.44 14.98
N HIS A 136 -3.54 12.21 14.52
CA HIS A 136 -3.10 11.09 15.33
C HIS A 136 -1.87 10.40 14.77
N ASN A 137 -1.18 9.61 15.60
CA ASN A 137 -0.24 8.65 15.05
C ASN A 137 -1.01 7.40 14.60
N TYR A 138 -0.58 6.81 13.49
CA TYR A 138 -1.11 5.55 13.01
C TYR A 138 -0.03 4.49 12.91
N THR A 139 -0.43 3.25 13.14
CA THR A 139 0.42 2.07 13.02
C THR A 139 -0.29 1.05 12.16
N TRP A 140 0.48 0.40 11.30
CA TRP A 140 0.02 -0.76 10.54
C TRP A 140 1.01 -1.89 10.74
N MET A 141 0.50 -3.10 10.89
CA MET A 141 1.30 -4.31 11.02
C MET A 141 0.76 -5.35 10.05
N ARG A 142 1.67 -5.90 9.24
CA ARG A 142 1.36 -7.00 8.33
C ARG A 142 0.88 -8.22 9.12
N HIS A 143 -0.14 -8.89 8.62
CA HIS A 143 -0.56 -10.18 9.12
C HIS A 143 0.53 -11.23 8.83
N ILE A 144 0.73 -12.19 9.74
CA ILE A 144 1.86 -13.14 9.61
C ILE A 144 1.76 -14.05 8.37
N ARG A 145 0.56 -14.19 7.80
CA ARG A 145 0.27 -15.08 6.66
C ARG A 145 -0.07 -14.36 5.35
N GLY A 146 0.10 -13.05 5.24
CA GLY A 146 -0.28 -12.35 3.99
C GLY A 146 0.03 -10.85 3.98
N LEU A 147 -0.30 -10.18 2.87
CA LEU A 147 -0.13 -8.73 2.70
C LEU A 147 -1.34 -7.93 3.20
N SER A 148 -1.94 -8.36 4.31
CA SER A 148 -3.09 -7.68 4.92
C SER A 148 -2.77 -7.14 6.31
N GLY A 149 -3.59 -6.22 6.82
CA GLY A 149 -3.46 -5.72 8.18
C GLY A 149 -4.32 -4.51 8.50
N VAL A 150 -4.60 -4.31 9.79
CA VAL A 150 -5.39 -3.19 10.30
C VAL A 150 -4.48 -1.99 10.58
N VAL A 151 -4.94 -0.80 10.18
CA VAL A 151 -4.37 0.47 10.61
C VAL A 151 -5.02 0.87 11.93
N LYS A 152 -4.20 1.06 12.95
CA LYS A 152 -4.60 1.47 14.29
C LYS A 152 -4.09 2.86 14.59
N ARG A 153 -4.95 3.67 15.20
CA ARG A 153 -4.60 4.94 15.83
C ARG A 153 -3.84 4.71 17.14
N ASP A 154 -3.16 5.74 17.65
CA ASP A 154 -2.45 5.71 18.93
C ASP A 154 -3.34 5.43 20.15
N ASP A 155 -4.63 5.75 20.10
CA ASP A 155 -5.63 5.36 21.12
C ASP A 155 -6.10 3.89 21.00
N GLY A 156 -5.57 3.12 20.03
CA GLY A 156 -5.93 1.72 19.77
C GLY A 156 -7.11 1.52 18.82
N THR A 157 -7.80 2.60 18.42
CA THR A 157 -8.94 2.56 17.48
C THR A 157 -8.49 2.01 16.12
N LYS A 158 -9.27 1.07 15.58
CA LYS A 158 -9.06 0.51 14.23
C LYS A 158 -9.74 1.40 13.20
N VAL A 159 -8.98 2.01 12.30
CA VAL A 159 -9.50 3.09 11.42
C VAL A 159 -9.41 2.77 9.94
N ALA A 160 -8.57 1.80 9.57
CA ALA A 160 -8.49 1.32 8.21
C ALA A 160 -8.08 -0.16 8.19
N TYR A 161 -8.27 -0.79 7.05
CA TYR A 161 -7.73 -2.10 6.74
C TYR A 161 -7.14 -2.08 5.34
N PHE A 162 -6.00 -2.74 5.21
CA PHE A 162 -5.28 -2.90 3.97
C PHE A 162 -5.18 -4.38 3.66
N GLU A 163 -5.37 -4.73 2.39
CA GLU A 163 -5.19 -6.07 1.86
C GLU A 163 -4.54 -5.99 0.49
N GLY A 164 -3.66 -6.95 0.20
CA GLY A 164 -2.99 -7.07 -1.07
C GLY A 164 -3.04 -8.51 -1.53
N GLU A 165 -3.43 -8.70 -2.78
CA GLU A 165 -3.52 -9.98 -3.45
C GLU A 165 -2.53 -10.00 -4.63
N LEU A 166 -1.90 -11.16 -4.83
CA LEU A 166 -1.06 -11.41 -6.00
C LEU A 166 -1.86 -12.31 -6.95
N MET A 167 -2.09 -11.81 -8.16
CA MET A 167 -2.80 -12.52 -9.23
C MET A 167 -1.82 -12.84 -10.35
N LEU A 168 -1.93 -14.05 -10.91
CA LEU A 168 -1.33 -14.37 -12.20
C LEU A 168 -2.22 -13.77 -13.30
N GLY A 169 -1.71 -12.79 -14.05
CA GLY A 169 -2.45 -12.21 -15.17
C GLY A 169 -2.69 -13.28 -16.23
N HIS A 170 -3.94 -13.47 -16.64
CA HIS A 170 -4.25 -14.28 -17.82
C HIS A 170 -4.05 -13.41 -19.06
N ALA A 171 -3.20 -13.81 -20.00
CA ALA A 171 -3.11 -13.18 -21.31
C ALA A 171 -3.40 -14.16 -22.44
N SER A 172 -4.26 -13.72 -23.36
CA SER A 172 -4.38 -14.29 -24.70
C SER A 172 -3.01 -14.24 -25.41
N GLU A 173 -2.53 -15.41 -25.80
CA GLU A 173 -1.51 -15.67 -26.83
C GLU A 173 -0.45 -14.57 -27.09
N SER A 174 0.48 -14.39 -26.15
CA SER A 174 1.94 -14.41 -26.40
C SER A 174 2.70 -13.61 -25.33
N SER A 175 3.81 -14.20 -24.89
CA SER A 175 4.74 -13.72 -23.85
C SER A 175 4.25 -13.90 -22.40
N SER A 176 5.19 -14.28 -21.53
CA SER A 176 5.01 -14.71 -20.15
C SER A 176 4.01 -13.89 -19.35
N ASP A 177 3.09 -14.58 -18.65
CA ASP A 177 2.05 -13.98 -17.80
C ASP A 177 2.62 -12.91 -16.85
N PRO A 178 2.17 -11.64 -16.95
CA PRO A 178 2.57 -10.63 -15.99
C PRO A 178 1.95 -10.93 -14.63
N LEU A 179 2.76 -10.88 -13.58
CA LEU A 179 2.25 -10.92 -12.22
C LEU A 179 1.57 -9.58 -11.91
N ILE A 180 0.28 -9.61 -11.60
CA ILE A 180 -0.54 -8.46 -11.24
C ILE A 180 -0.69 -8.43 -9.72
N LYS A 181 -0.50 -7.27 -9.10
CA LYS A 181 -0.87 -7.05 -7.70
C LYS A 181 -2.08 -6.13 -7.62
N ILE A 182 -3.09 -6.61 -6.89
CA ILE A 182 -4.29 -5.84 -6.57
C ILE A 182 -4.21 -5.50 -5.09
N PHE A 183 -4.49 -4.25 -4.76
CA PHE A 183 -4.50 -3.81 -3.37
C PHE A 183 -5.82 -3.12 -3.07
N HIS A 184 -6.43 -3.53 -1.96
CA HIS A 184 -7.67 -3.00 -1.44
C HIS A 184 -7.42 -2.26 -0.13
N TRP A 185 -8.01 -1.08 -0.02
CA TRP A 185 -7.94 -0.22 1.15
C TRP A 185 -9.36 0.12 1.59
N THR A 186 -9.74 -0.30 2.78
CA THR A 186 -10.98 0.14 3.42
C THR A 186 -10.66 1.15 4.49
N PHE A 187 -11.25 2.34 4.42
CA PHE A 187 -11.03 3.44 5.35
C PHE A 187 -12.34 3.87 6.01
N ALA A 188 -12.29 4.10 7.33
CA ALA A 188 -13.33 4.83 8.04
C ALA A 188 -13.00 6.33 8.01
N PRO A 189 -13.70 7.16 7.22
CA PRO A 189 -13.37 8.56 7.09
C PRO A 189 -13.38 9.30 8.44
N GLU A 190 -12.22 9.83 8.80
CA GLU A 190 -12.05 10.68 10.00
C GLU A 190 -12.33 12.16 9.71
N SER A 191 -12.35 12.56 8.43
CA SER A 191 -12.79 13.88 7.97
C SER A 191 -13.13 13.82 6.47
N LYS A 192 -13.82 14.84 5.96
CA LYS A 192 -14.09 15.00 4.51
C LYS A 192 -12.81 15.20 3.68
N ASN A 193 -11.67 15.51 4.30
CA ASN A 193 -10.46 16.01 3.64
C ASN A 193 -9.22 15.21 4.05
N PHE A 194 -9.25 13.88 3.96
CA PHE A 194 -8.07 13.06 4.30
C PHE A 194 -6.94 13.14 3.24
N TRP A 195 -7.17 13.83 2.11
CA TRP A 195 -6.24 13.98 0.98
C TRP A 195 -6.05 15.45 0.54
#